data_AF-A0A917FCH7-F1
#
_entry.id   AF-A0A917FCH7-F1
#
_cell.length_a   1.000
_cell.length_b   1.000
_cell.length_c   1.000
_cell.angle_alpha   90.00
_cell.angle_beta   90.00
_cell.angle_gamma   90.00
#
_symmetry.space_group_name_H-M   'P 1'
#
loop_
_entity.id
_entity.type
_entity.pdbx_description
1 polymer ?
#
loop_
_entity_poly.entity_id
_entity_poly.type
_entity_poly.pdbx_seq_one_letter_code
_entity_poly.pdbx_strand_id
1 'polypeptide(L)'
;MVSEYRREWIIGRPIIYIVIDVFSRYIAGIYNGLEGPSWIGAMMALANTTTDKVNFCAQYGINIDPEDWLSSHLPQKLTADRGELEGTSVKRK
;
A
#
# COMPACT_ATOMS: atom_id res chain seq x y z
N MET A 1 13.67 -9.08 5.54
CA MET A 1 13.88 -7.97 6.51
C MET A 1 14.52 -8.55 7.77
N VAL A 2 15.19 -7.72 8.57
CA VAL A 2 15.85 -8.13 9.82
C VAL A 2 15.28 -7.38 11.01
N SER A 3 15.38 -7.96 12.20
CA SER A 3 14.91 -7.32 13.43
C SER A 3 15.80 -6.13 13.81
N GLU A 4 15.19 -5.05 14.28
CA GLU A 4 15.91 -3.90 14.84
C GLU A 4 16.65 -4.27 16.12
N TYR A 5 16.04 -5.09 16.99
CA TYR A 5 16.65 -5.54 18.25
C TYR A 5 17.91 -6.38 18.02
N ARG A 6 17.88 -7.26 17.01
CA ARG A 6 19.01 -8.13 16.64
C ARG A 6 19.02 -8.39 15.13
N ARG A 7 20.00 -7.82 14.42
CA ARG A 7 20.11 -7.92 12.96
C ARG A 7 20.33 -9.34 12.41
N GLU A 8 20.79 -10.27 13.24
CA GLU A 8 20.91 -11.70 12.89
C GLU A 8 19.54 -12.38 12.70
N TRP A 9 18.47 -11.80 13.26
CA TRP A 9 17.14 -12.38 13.20
C TRP A 9 16.40 -11.92 11.95
N ILE A 10 16.07 -12.89 11.09
CA ILE A 10 15.22 -12.67 9.92
C ILE A 10 13.76 -12.64 10.39
N ILE A 11 13.07 -11.50 10.15
CA ILE A 11 11.66 -11.33 10.57
C ILE A 11 10.66 -11.79 9.50
N GLY A 12 11.16 -12.25 8.35
CA GLY A 12 10.35 -12.73 7.25
C GLY A 12 10.59 -11.98 5.93
N ARG A 13 9.79 -12.36 4.94
CA ARG A 13 9.79 -11.77 3.60
C ARG A 13 8.67 -10.73 3.52
N PRO A 14 8.97 -9.47 3.16
CA PRO A 14 7.94 -8.46 2.98
C PRO A 14 7.05 -8.82 1.79
N ILE A 15 5.76 -8.52 1.93
CA ILE A 15 4.80 -8.44 0.83
C ILE A 15 4.42 -6.97 0.65
N ILE A 16 4.62 -6.45 -0.56
CA ILE A 16 4.39 -5.04 -0.89
C ILE A 16 3.24 -4.96 -1.89
N TYR A 17 2.21 -4.20 -1.54
CA TYR A 17 1.13 -3.81 -2.43
C TYR A 17 1.34 -2.37 -2.86
N ILE A 18 1.23 -2.11 -4.16
CA ILE A 18 1.41 -0.79 -4.76
C ILE A 18 0.20 -0.50 -5.64
N VAL A 19 -0.44 0.63 -5.40
CA VAL A 19 -1.48 1.18 -6.28
C VAL A 19 -0.84 2.24 -7.16
N ILE A 20 -0.92 2.06 -8.48
CA ILE A 20 -0.31 2.97 -9.45
C ILE A 20 -1.42 3.67 -10.23
N ASP A 21 -1.37 4.99 -10.32
CA ASP A 21 -2.19 5.72 -11.29
C ASP A 21 -1.69 5.44 -12.71
N VAL A 22 -2.57 4.92 -13.56
CA VAL A 22 -2.21 4.48 -14.91
C VAL A 22 -1.87 5.65 -15.82
N PHE A 23 -2.45 6.84 -15.58
CA PHE A 23 -2.18 8.03 -16.39
C PHE A 23 -0.80 8.62 -16.08
N SER A 24 -0.56 8.99 -14.82
CA SER A 24 0.68 9.66 -14.40
C SER A 24 1.83 8.73 -14.04
N ARG A 25 1.54 7.45 -13.77
CA ARG A 25 2.46 6.46 -13.18
C ARG A 25 2.87 6.79 -11.74
N TYR A 26 2.22 7.76 -11.09
CA TYR A 26 2.42 7.99 -9.66
C TYR A 26 1.99 6.79 -8.83
N ILE A 27 2.75 6.50 -7.78
CA ILE A 27 2.34 5.57 -6.74
C ILE A 27 1.27 6.29 -5.91
N ALA A 28 0.01 5.91 -6.10
CA ALA A 28 -1.12 6.52 -5.39
C ALA A 28 -1.22 6.04 -3.94
N GLY A 29 -0.88 4.77 -3.70
CA GLY A 29 -0.96 4.16 -2.38
C GLY A 29 -0.03 2.95 -2.25
N ILE A 30 0.37 2.68 -1.01
CA ILE A 30 1.28 1.59 -0.69
C ILE A 30 0.85 0.87 0.59
N TYR A 31 1.17 -0.42 0.65
CA TYR A 31 1.17 -1.20 1.88
C TYR A 31 2.35 -2.17 1.89
N ASN A 32 3.00 -2.32 3.05
CA ASN A 32 4.11 -3.26 3.26
C ASN A 32 3.83 -4.06 4.53
N GLY A 33 3.60 -5.36 4.36
CA GLY A 33 3.28 -6.31 5.43
C GLY A 33 4.23 -7.49 5.48
N LEU A 34 4.14 -8.27 6.55
CA LEU A 34 4.87 -9.55 6.71
C LEU A 34 3.95 -10.77 6.58
N GLU A 35 2.64 -10.53 6.58
CA GLU A 35 1.63 -11.52 6.26
C GLU A 35 1.65 -11.88 4.77
N GLY A 36 1.15 -13.07 4.47
CA GLY A 36 1.08 -13.57 3.09
C GLY A 36 0.15 -12.73 2.21
N PRO A 37 0.20 -12.93 0.89
CA PRO A 37 -0.66 -12.21 -0.03
C PRO A 37 -2.14 -12.38 0.32
N SER A 38 -2.86 -11.27 0.48
CA SER A 38 -4.25 -11.23 0.92
C SER A 38 -4.99 -10.00 0.42
N TRP A 39 -6.32 -10.13 0.35
CA TRP A 39 -7.22 -9.01 0.06
C TRP A 39 -7.12 -7.87 1.10
N ILE A 40 -6.76 -8.19 2.35
CA ILE A 40 -6.57 -7.20 3.41
C ILE A 40 -5.39 -6.29 3.07
N GLY A 41 -4.25 -6.85 2.64
CA GLY A 41 -3.10 -6.05 2.21
C GLY A 41 -3.43 -5.14 1.02
N ALA A 42 -4.19 -5.65 0.05
CA ALA A 42 -4.68 -4.84 -1.07
C ALA A 42 -5.63 -3.72 -0.62
N MET A 43 -6.56 -4.00 0.30
CA MET A 43 -7.44 -2.98 0.91
C MET A 43 -6.66 -1.90 1.65
N MET A 44 -5.61 -2.26 2.38
CA MET A 44 -4.77 -1.30 3.09
C MET A 44 -4.01 -0.38 2.12
N ALA A 45 -3.49 -0.92 1.02
CA ALA A 45 -2.87 -0.10 -0.03
C ALA A 45 -3.88 0.85 -0.67
N LEU A 46 -5.13 0.41 -0.87
CA LEU A 46 -6.22 1.25 -1.37
C LEU A 46 -6.62 2.33 -0.37
N ALA A 47 -6.74 2.01 0.91
CA ALA A 47 -7.02 3.01 1.96
C ALA A 47 -5.89 4.06 2.03
N ASN A 48 -4.64 3.65 1.80
CA ASN A 48 -3.53 4.58 1.71
C ASN A 48 -3.69 5.58 0.54
N THR A 49 -4.36 5.23 -0.57
CA THR A 49 -4.59 6.17 -1.68
C THR A 49 -5.36 7.42 -1.29
N THR A 50 -6.26 7.32 -0.31
CA THR A 50 -7.08 8.44 0.18
C THR A 50 -6.47 9.12 1.41
N THR A 51 -5.34 8.63 1.91
CA THR A 51 -4.69 9.17 3.10
C THR A 51 -3.82 10.38 2.74
N ASP A 52 -3.81 11.38 3.61
CA ASP A 52 -2.90 12.53 3.55
C ASP A 52 -1.43 12.06 3.68
N LYS A 53 -0.64 12.32 2.63
CA LYS A 53 0.71 11.75 2.53
C LYS A 53 1.71 12.41 3.47
N VAL A 54 1.51 13.67 3.81
CA VAL A 54 2.34 14.38 4.79
C VAL A 54 2.19 13.72 6.17
N ASN A 55 0.97 13.52 6.64
CA ASN A 55 0.69 12.87 7.92
C ASN A 55 1.05 11.38 7.92
N PHE A 56 0.90 10.69 6.79
CA PHE A 56 1.33 9.30 6.65
C PHE A 56 2.85 9.18 6.79
N CYS A 57 3.63 9.98 6.05
CA CYS A 57 5.09 9.97 6.10
C CYS A 57 5.63 10.40 7.47
N ALA A 58 4.98 11.37 8.12
CA ALA A 58 5.36 11.84 9.45
C ALA A 58 5.32 10.73 10.52
N GLN A 59 4.41 9.76 10.40
CA GLN A 59 4.35 8.60 11.31
C GLN A 59 5.61 7.73 11.27
N TYR A 60 6.37 7.81 10.17
CA TYR A 60 7.63 7.09 9.97
C TYR A 60 8.86 8.01 10.09
N GLY A 61 8.68 9.24 10.59
CA GLY A 61 9.76 10.22 10.72
C GLY A 61 10.25 10.80 9.39
N ILE A 62 9.44 10.69 8.32
CA ILE A 62 9.74 11.23 7.00
C ILE A 62 8.97 12.55 6.82
N ASN A 63 9.71 13.64 6.61
CA ASN A 63 9.12 14.94 6.32
C ASN A 63 9.10 15.16 4.82
N ILE A 64 7.93 15.47 4.27
CA ILE A 64 7.72 15.81 2.87
C ILE A 64 6.83 17.04 2.77
N ASP A 65 6.96 17.76 1.67
CA ASP A 65 6.01 18.80 1.30
C ASP A 65 4.79 18.17 0.61
N PRO A 66 3.59 18.80 0.65
CA PRO A 66 2.40 18.28 -0.02
C PRO A 66 2.59 18.03 -1.52
N GLU A 67 3.56 18.72 -2.13
CA GLU A 67 3.91 18.65 -3.55
C GLU A 67 4.67 17.37 -3.92
N ASP A 68 5.42 16.81 -2.96
CA ASP A 68 6.26 15.63 -3.18
C ASP A 68 5.41 14.37 -3.42
N TRP A 69 4.20 14.33 -2.86
CA TRP A 69 3.27 13.21 -3.01
C TRP A 69 1.81 13.67 -3.00
N LEU A 70 1.37 14.19 -4.13
CA LEU A 70 0.06 14.81 -4.32
C LEU A 70 -1.16 13.86 -4.20
N SER A 71 -0.96 12.55 -4.34
CA SER A 71 -2.06 11.60 -4.42
C SER A 71 -2.69 11.31 -3.05
N SER A 72 -3.83 11.92 -2.77
CA SER A 72 -4.66 11.68 -1.58
C SER A 72 -6.16 11.62 -1.95
N HIS A 73 -6.49 10.85 -2.99
CA HIS A 73 -7.83 10.77 -3.55
C HIS A 73 -8.25 9.33 -3.88
N LEU A 74 -9.56 9.11 -3.94
CA LEU A 74 -10.11 7.80 -4.27
C LEU A 74 -9.94 7.52 -5.78
N PRO A 75 -9.39 6.36 -6.18
CA PRO A 75 -9.32 5.98 -7.58
C PRO A 75 -10.71 5.88 -8.21
N GLN A 76 -10.88 6.46 -9.41
CA GLN A 76 -12.15 6.39 -10.13
C GLN A 76 -12.45 4.97 -10.65
N LYS A 77 -11.42 4.23 -11.07
CA LYS A 77 -11.53 2.87 -11.57
C LYS A 77 -10.38 2.03 -11.03
N LEU A 78 -10.71 0.91 -10.41
CA LEU A 78 -9.72 -0.07 -9.99
C LEU A 78 -9.57 -1.13 -11.08
N THR A 79 -8.33 -1.37 -11.50
CA THR A 79 -7.97 -2.47 -12.39
C THR A 79 -6.81 -3.21 -11.75
N ALA A 80 -6.90 -4.53 -11.70
CA ALA A 80 -5.84 -5.36 -11.19
C ALA A 80 -5.82 -6.71 -11.89
N ASP A 81 -4.75 -7.47 -11.64
CA ASP A 81 -4.68 -8.84 -12.11
C ASP A 81 -5.64 -9.75 -11.33
N ARG A 82 -5.78 -10.99 -11.82
CA ARG A 82 -6.71 -11.96 -11.25
C ARG A 82 -6.19 -12.65 -9.97
N GLY A 83 -5.29 -12.00 -9.23
CA GLY A 83 -4.75 -12.51 -7.98
C GLY A 83 -5.72 -12.33 -6.81
N GLU A 84 -5.26 -11.64 -5.77
CA GLU A 84 -5.99 -11.49 -4.50
C GLU A 84 -7.31 -10.73 -4.64
N LEU A 85 -7.49 -10.00 -5.75
CA LEU A 85 -8.68 -9.18 -6.00
C LEU A 85 -9.80 -9.93 -6.74
N GLU A 86 -9.52 -11.10 -7.33
CA GLU A 86 -10.51 -12.02 -7.92
C GLU A 86 -10.80 -13.23 -7.01
N GLY A 87 -10.03 -13.44 -5.95
CA GLY A 87 -10.27 -14.48 -4.95
C GLY A 87 -11.63 -14.31 -4.29
N THR A 88 -12.45 -15.36 -4.30
CA THR A 88 -13.87 -15.45 -3.91
C THR A 88 -14.21 -14.84 -2.54
N SER A 89 -14.24 -13.51 -2.43
CA SER A 89 -14.66 -12.76 -1.23
C SER A 89 -15.36 -11.45 -1.57
N VAL A 90 -15.39 -11.04 -2.84
CA VAL A 90 -16.30 -10.00 -3.32
C VAL A 90 -17.65 -10.66 -3.62
N LYS A 91 -18.42 -11.00 -2.57
CA LYS A 91 -19.83 -11.34 -2.75
C LYS A 91 -20.52 -10.09 -3.32
N ARG A 92 -20.73 -10.08 -4.64
CA ARG A 92 -21.72 -9.22 -5.28
C ARG A 92 -23.05 -9.48 -4.56
N LYS A 93 -23.54 -8.48 -3.84
CA LYS A 93 -24.90 -8.44 -3.35
C LYS A 93 -25.82 -8.06 -4.51
#